data_AF-A0A1V3C105-F1
#
_entry.id   AF-A0A1V3C105-F1
#
_cell.length_a   1.000
_cell.length_b   1.000
_cell.length_c   1.000
_cell.angle_alpha   90.00
_cell.angle_beta   90.00
_cell.angle_gamma   90.00
#
_symmetry.space_group_name_H-M   'P 1'
#
loop_
_entity.id
_entity.type
_entity.pdbx_description
1 polymer ?
#
loop_
_entity_poly.entity_id
_entity_poly.type
_entity_poly.pdbx_seq_one_letter_code
_entity_poly.pdbx_strand_id
1 'polypeptide(L)'
;MTPLRRTLLLTALASGLALGAPSVAAADASFHDSFGAAGAKGATMTVVRSHAGDDGEVTYEYVTYTASMHGATVDRTTSAAK
;
A
#
# COMPACT_ATOMS: atom_id res chain seq x y z
N MET A 1 -25.83 -1.79 45.15
CA MET A 1 -25.30 -0.54 44.57
C MET A 1 -24.20 -0.86 43.56
N THR A 2 -24.52 -1.22 42.31
CA THR A 2 -23.48 -1.67 41.35
C THR A 2 -23.77 -1.59 39.84
N PRO A 3 -24.97 -1.26 39.32
CA PRO A 3 -25.15 -1.16 37.87
C PRO A 3 -24.54 0.15 37.32
N LEU A 4 -24.70 1.27 38.03
CA LEU A 4 -24.32 2.60 37.56
C LEU A 4 -22.81 2.75 37.28
N ARG A 5 -21.96 2.20 38.16
CA ARG A 5 -20.49 2.22 37.98
C ARG A 5 -20.04 1.37 36.79
N ARG A 6 -20.71 0.24 36.57
CA ARG A 6 -20.39 -0.68 35.47
C ARG A 6 -20.80 -0.08 34.12
N THR A 7 -21.95 0.58 34.08
CA THR A 7 -22.42 1.32 32.90
C THR A 7 -21.48 2.48 32.57
N LEU A 8 -21.10 3.31 33.56
CA LEU A 8 -20.18 4.44 33.34
C LEU A 8 -18.82 4.01 32.80
N LEU A 9 -18.26 2.91 33.31
CA LEU A 9 -16.98 2.37 32.82
C LEU A 9 -17.09 1.86 31.38
N LEU A 10 -18.19 1.20 31.03
CA LEU A 10 -18.43 0.70 29.67
C LEU A 10 -18.60 1.86 28.67
N THR A 11 -19.31 2.91 29.04
CA THR A 11 -19.47 4.09 28.17
C THR A 11 -18.15 4.84 27.97
N ALA A 12 -17.34 4.97 29.03
CA ALA A 12 -16.02 5.61 28.92
C ALA A 12 -15.06 4.80 28.03
N LEU A 13 -15.09 3.46 28.13
CA LEU A 13 -14.30 2.60 27.25
C LEU A 13 -14.75 2.71 25.78
N ALA A 14 -16.06 2.71 25.54
CA ALA A 14 -16.62 2.82 24.20
C ALA A 14 -16.27 4.15 23.53
N SER A 15 -16.38 5.26 24.27
CA SER A 15 -15.98 6.59 23.78
C SER A 15 -14.47 6.70 23.55
N GLY A 16 -13.66 6.10 24.43
CA GLY A 16 -12.20 6.06 24.28
C GLY A 16 -11.75 5.25 23.07
N LEU A 17 -12.37 4.10 22.79
CA LEU A 17 -12.10 3.33 21.58
C LEU A 17 -12.58 4.05 20.32
N ALA A 18 -13.77 4.66 20.33
CA ALA A 18 -14.32 5.32 19.15
C ALA A 18 -13.51 6.56 18.74
N LEU A 19 -12.99 7.32 19.71
CA LEU A 19 -12.16 8.51 19.46
C LEU A 19 -10.67 8.17 19.27
N GLY A 20 -10.20 7.03 19.78
CA GLY A 20 -8.83 6.55 19.62
C GLY A 20 -8.61 5.67 18.37
N ALA A 21 -9.67 5.14 17.77
CA ALA A 21 -9.59 4.30 16.57
C ALA A 21 -9.08 5.02 15.30
N PRO A 22 -9.40 6.32 15.04
CA PRO A 22 -8.90 7.00 13.85
C PRO A 22 -7.37 7.16 13.84
N SER A 23 -6.74 7.18 15.02
CA SER A 23 -5.27 7.27 15.16
C SER A 23 -4.53 5.96 14.87
N VAL A 24 -5.23 4.83 14.70
CA VAL A 24 -4.58 3.51 14.51
C VAL A 24 -4.61 3.04 13.05
N ALA A 25 -5.11 3.83 12.11
CA ALA A 25 -5.33 3.34 10.74
C ALA A 25 -4.87 4.30 9.64
N ALA A 26 -3.70 4.93 9.81
CA ALA A 26 -2.81 5.11 8.65
C ALA A 26 -2.01 3.80 8.52
N ALA A 27 -2.70 2.72 8.14
CA ALA A 27 -2.03 1.45 7.90
C ALA A 27 -1.20 1.61 6.64
N ASP A 28 0.07 1.24 6.71
CA ASP A 28 0.93 1.13 5.55
C ASP A 28 0.19 0.37 4.44
N ALA A 29 0.06 1.00 3.28
CA ALA A 29 -0.69 0.45 2.17
C ALA A 29 0.27 0.22 1.01
N SER A 30 0.44 -1.06 0.64
CA SER A 30 1.18 -1.45 -0.56
C SER A 30 0.23 -1.98 -1.62
N PHE A 31 0.43 -1.54 -2.86
CA PHE A 31 -0.29 -2.05 -4.02
C PHE A 31 0.70 -2.60 -5.04
N HIS A 32 0.27 -3.68 -5.68
CA HIS A 32 1.03 -4.31 -6.75
C HIS A 32 0.15 -4.41 -7.98
N ASP A 33 0.62 -3.85 -9.09
CA ASP A 33 0.02 -4.04 -10.39
C ASP A 33 1.05 -4.59 -11.35
N SER A 34 0.61 -5.40 -12.30
CA SER A 34 1.48 -5.93 -13.34
C SER A 34 0.72 -6.10 -14.63
N PHE A 35 1.26 -5.55 -15.71
CA PHE A 35 0.72 -5.69 -17.05
C PHE A 35 1.82 -6.06 -18.03
N GLY A 36 1.46 -6.79 -19.06
CA GLY A 36 2.43 -7.28 -20.03
C GLY A 36 1.81 -7.55 -21.38
N ALA A 37 2.67 -7.55 -22.38
CA ALA A 37 2.31 -7.85 -23.77
C ALA A 37 3.40 -8.74 -24.37
N ALA A 38 3.00 -9.70 -25.20
CA ALA A 38 3.92 -10.57 -25.91
C ALA A 38 3.56 -10.60 -27.40
N GLY A 39 4.59 -10.68 -28.24
CA GLY A 39 4.45 -10.76 -29.69
C GLY A 39 5.69 -11.31 -30.36
N ALA A 40 5.67 -11.35 -31.70
CA ALA A 40 6.73 -11.96 -32.51
C ALA A 40 8.13 -11.32 -32.32
N LYS A 41 8.19 -10.11 -31.74
CA LYS A 41 9.44 -9.38 -31.48
C LYS A 41 9.96 -9.54 -30.05
N GLY A 42 9.19 -10.17 -29.16
CA GLY A 42 9.54 -10.31 -27.75
C GLY A 42 8.33 -10.17 -26.82
N ALA A 43 8.60 -10.20 -25.52
CA ALA A 43 7.64 -10.00 -24.45
C ALA A 43 8.11 -8.88 -23.52
N THR A 44 7.16 -8.07 -23.06
CA THR A 44 7.39 -7.00 -22.08
C THR A 44 6.45 -7.22 -20.91
N MET A 45 6.96 -7.06 -19.69
CA MET A 45 6.20 -7.09 -18.45
C MET A 45 6.60 -5.89 -17.59
N THR A 46 5.63 -5.06 -17.23
CA THR A 46 5.82 -3.96 -16.30
C THR A 46 5.17 -4.32 -14.97
N VAL A 47 5.93 -4.13 -13.91
CA VAL A 47 5.51 -4.32 -12.52
C VAL A 47 5.52 -2.97 -11.83
N VAL A 48 4.41 -2.58 -11.23
CA VAL A 48 4.26 -1.35 -10.46
C VAL A 48 4.11 -1.73 -8.99
N ARG A 49 4.98 -1.20 -8.14
CA ARG A 49 4.84 -1.22 -6.68
C ARG A 49 4.52 0.18 -6.22
N SER A 50 3.42 0.38 -5.53
CA SER A 50 3.18 1.63 -4.80
C SER A 50 3.11 1.34 -3.31
N HIS A 51 3.58 2.30 -2.52
CA HIS A 51 3.61 2.23 -1.07
C HIS A 51 3.26 3.59 -0.50
N ALA A 52 2.26 3.63 0.39
CA ALA A 52 1.88 4.79 1.16
C ALA A 52 2.24 4.55 2.63
N GLY A 53 3.26 5.27 3.08
CA GLY A 53 3.78 5.22 4.44
C GLY A 53 2.92 6.00 5.43
N ASP A 54 3.11 5.69 6.70
CA ASP A 54 2.46 6.35 7.84
C ASP A 54 2.97 7.78 8.07
N ASP A 55 4.13 8.14 7.51
CA ASP A 55 4.70 9.48 7.53
C ASP A 55 4.17 10.41 6.41
N GLY A 56 3.23 9.91 5.60
CA GLY A 56 2.66 10.62 4.45
C GLY A 56 3.46 10.49 3.16
N GLU A 57 4.58 9.76 3.16
CA GLU A 57 5.35 9.49 1.95
C GLU A 57 4.61 8.51 1.03
N VAL A 58 4.53 8.84 -0.26
CA VAL A 58 4.02 7.94 -1.30
C VAL A 58 5.13 7.64 -2.29
N THR A 59 5.49 6.36 -2.42
CA THR A 59 6.50 5.90 -3.38
C THR A 59 5.87 5.05 -4.48
N TYR A 60 6.44 5.16 -5.68
CA TYR A 60 6.10 4.32 -6.84
C TYR A 60 7.39 3.76 -7.45
N GLU A 61 7.44 2.44 -7.66
CA GLU A 61 8.48 1.74 -8.39
C GLU A 61 7.87 1.11 -9.64
N TYR A 62 8.40 1.48 -10.81
CA TYR A 62 8.07 0.88 -12.10
C TYR A 62 9.26 0.05 -12.56
N VAL A 63 9.06 -1.25 -12.71
CA VAL A 63 10.08 -2.17 -13.23
C VAL A 63 9.57 -2.80 -14.51
N THR A 64 10.20 -2.48 -15.64
CA THR A 64 9.85 -3.02 -16.95
C THR A 64 10.89 -4.02 -17.41
N TYR A 65 10.49 -5.29 -17.48
CA TYR A 65 11.27 -6.38 -18.05
C TYR A 65 10.93 -6.50 -19.53
N THR A 66 11.95 -6.52 -20.39
CA THR A 66 11.77 -6.80 -21.82
C THR A 66 12.65 -7.99 -22.20
N ALA A 67 12.06 -9.00 -22.81
CA ALA A 67 12.75 -10.15 -23.37
C ALA A 67 12.52 -10.21 -24.87
N SER A 68 13.58 -10.33 -25.66
CA SER A 68 13.53 -10.41 -27.12
C SER A 68 14.49 -11.48 -27.63
N MET A 69 14.44 -11.75 -28.94
CA MET A 69 15.41 -12.63 -29.61
C MET A 69 16.87 -12.10 -29.53
N HIS A 70 17.05 -10.83 -29.18
CA HIS A 70 18.36 -10.20 -29.06
C HIS A 70 18.87 -10.12 -27.62
N GLY A 71 18.09 -10.60 -26.65
CA GLY A 71 18.43 -10.58 -25.23
C GLY A 71 17.33 -10.02 -24.35
N ALA A 72 17.66 -9.86 -23.06
CA ALA A 72 16.75 -9.34 -22.05
C ALA A 72 17.30 -8.04 -21.44
N THR A 73 16.40 -7.10 -21.16
CA THR A 73 16.69 -5.82 -20.51
C THR A 73 15.73 -5.57 -19.36
N VAL A 74 16.17 -4.78 -18.39
CA VAL A 74 15.36 -4.32 -17.26
C VAL A 74 15.52 -2.82 -17.15
N ASP A 75 14.41 -2.10 -17.16
CA ASP A 75 14.34 -0.69 -16.81
C ASP A 75 13.66 -0.52 -15.45
N ARG A 76 14.23 0.30 -14.58
CA ARG A 76 13.68 0.58 -13.25
C ARG A 76 13.63 2.09 -13.04
N THR A 77 12.44 2.59 -12.72
CA THR A 77 12.20 3.98 -12.35
C THR A 77 11.52 4.03 -10.99
N THR A 78 12.05 4.85 -10.09
CA THR A 78 11.47 5.07 -8.75
C THR A 78 11.13 6.55 -8.58
N SER A 79 9.95 6.84 -8.06
CA SER A 79 9.52 8.19 -7.70
C SER A 79 8.93 8.22 -6.29
N ALA A 80 9.07 9.37 -5.62
CA ALA A 80 8.53 9.61 -4.29
C ALA A 80 7.87 10.99 -4.25
N ALA A 81 6.77 11.10 -3.52
CA ALA A 81 6.08 12.34 -3.22
C ALA A 81 5.90 12.46 -1.71
N LYS A 82 6.07 13.67 -1.18
CA LYS A 82 5.97 14.02 0.24
C LYS A 82 5.25 15.36 0.41
#